data_AF-Q968M9-F1
#
_entry.id   AF-Q968M9-F1
#
_cell.length_a   1.000
_cell.length_b   1.000
_cell.length_c   1.000
_cell.angle_alpha   90.00
_cell.angle_beta   90.00
_cell.angle_gamma   90.00
#
_symmetry.space_group_name_H-M   'P 1'
#
loop_
_entity.id
_entity.type
_entity.pdbx_description
1 polymer ?
#
loop_
_entity_poly.entity_id
_entity_poly.type
_entity_poly.pdbx_seq_one_letter_code
_entity_poly.pdbx_strand_id
1 'polypeptide(L)'
;LLNYWMYGELYKKYIKKGPYKLVPAFGEIQEIWNSLIENEKLSDYFGKCKPDFDIPTQDDWRQRKQLYDYCVNYESLKKQSEFYKNNCRQIYAYIKSSAPLYKHFKTSCASNDEKKCPKFYDKCKDYDPDIVLPTLSCYNDLHKEEPTATEKVSSVGPHPELPADGTYSADGSQLQGDNTPPLTKAGDVLLGVVATTMTSGALYRVNH
;
A
#
# COMPACT_ATOMS: atom_id res chain seq x y z
N LEU A 1 0.64 2.14 -10.40
CA LEU A 1 1.92 1.91 -9.72
C LEU A 1 2.92 3.04 -9.98
N LEU A 2 3.49 3.18 -11.18
CA LEU A 2 4.58 4.12 -11.47
C LEU A 2 4.31 5.57 -11.00
N ASN A 3 3.13 6.13 -11.29
CA ASN A 3 2.70 7.45 -10.83
C ASN A 3 2.87 7.64 -9.30
N TYR A 4 2.26 6.76 -8.48
CA TYR A 4 2.36 6.80 -7.01
C TYR A 4 3.78 6.51 -6.48
N TRP A 5 4.56 5.67 -7.18
CA TRP A 5 5.95 5.41 -6.80
C TRP A 5 6.82 6.66 -7.00
N MET A 6 6.73 7.26 -8.19
CA MET A 6 7.47 8.47 -8.56
C MET A 6 7.14 9.64 -7.64
N TYR A 7 5.85 9.91 -7.41
CA TYR A 7 5.43 10.92 -6.44
C TYR A 7 5.92 10.60 -5.01
N GLY A 8 5.95 9.33 -4.63
CA GLY A 8 6.49 8.87 -3.34
C GLY A 8 7.98 9.15 -3.15
N GLU A 9 8.81 8.94 -4.17
CA GLU A 9 10.25 9.26 -4.08
C GLU A 9 10.51 10.77 -4.06
N LEU A 10 9.75 11.56 -4.85
CA LEU A 10 9.79 13.02 -4.78
C LEU A 10 9.34 13.52 -3.39
N TYR A 11 8.29 12.94 -2.83
CA TYR A 11 7.79 13.27 -1.49
C TYR A 11 8.88 13.05 -0.44
N LYS A 12 9.52 11.87 -0.42
CA LYS A 12 10.66 11.59 0.49
C LYS A 12 11.78 12.63 0.36
N LYS A 13 12.11 13.03 -0.87
CA LYS A 13 13.17 14.00 -1.19
C LYS A 13 12.86 15.42 -0.72
N TYR A 14 11.63 15.89 -0.92
CA TYR A 14 11.29 17.31 -0.74
C TYR A 14 10.57 17.65 0.58
N ILE A 15 9.83 16.72 1.22
CA ILE A 15 8.96 17.04 2.37
C ILE A 15 9.68 17.67 3.58
N LYS A 16 10.99 17.41 3.77
CA LYS A 16 11.78 18.03 4.84
C LYS A 16 12.69 19.20 4.40
N LYS A 17 12.86 19.42 3.09
CA LYS A 17 13.88 20.34 2.52
C LYS A 17 13.34 21.36 1.53
N GLY A 18 12.04 21.36 1.28
CA GLY A 18 11.32 22.33 0.47
C GLY A 18 10.03 21.75 -0.08
N PRO A 19 8.95 21.62 0.74
CA PRO A 19 7.68 21.04 0.30
C PRO A 19 7.10 21.70 -0.95
N TYR A 20 7.27 23.02 -1.08
CA TYR A 20 6.87 23.81 -2.25
C TYR A 20 7.50 23.34 -3.58
N LYS A 21 8.60 22.57 -3.54
CA LYS A 21 9.24 21.99 -4.74
C LYS A 21 8.65 20.64 -5.17
N LEU A 22 7.83 20.00 -4.33
CA LEU A 22 7.27 18.68 -4.61
C LEU A 22 6.36 18.68 -5.84
N VAL A 23 5.38 19.60 -5.88
CA VAL A 23 4.40 19.65 -6.97
C VAL A 23 5.03 20.12 -8.28
N PRO A 24 5.85 21.20 -8.33
CA PRO A 24 6.58 21.57 -9.55
C PRO A 24 7.48 20.46 -10.09
N ALA A 25 8.29 19.82 -9.24
CA ALA A 25 9.20 18.76 -9.67
C ALA A 25 8.47 17.47 -10.12
N PHE A 26 7.21 17.27 -9.72
CA PHE A 26 6.37 16.21 -10.29
C PHE A 26 5.80 16.64 -11.65
N GLY A 27 5.29 17.88 -11.75
CA GLY A 27 4.80 18.48 -13.00
C GLY A 27 5.84 18.45 -14.12
N GLU A 28 7.07 18.90 -13.87
CA GLU A 28 8.19 18.85 -14.82
C GLU A 28 8.41 17.44 -15.41
N ILE A 29 8.32 16.40 -14.58
CA ILE A 29 8.49 15.00 -15.03
C ILE A 29 7.24 14.51 -15.77
N GLN A 30 6.04 14.94 -15.36
CA GLN A 30 4.80 14.59 -16.04
C GLN A 30 4.67 15.26 -17.41
N GLU A 31 5.17 16.48 -17.60
CA GLU A 31 5.24 17.14 -18.92
C GLU A 31 6.14 16.37 -19.89
N ILE A 32 7.35 16.01 -19.44
CA ILE A 32 8.29 15.18 -20.23
C ILE A 32 7.64 13.83 -20.57
N TRP A 33 7.04 13.15 -19.59
CA TRP A 33 6.36 11.87 -19.80
C TRP A 33 5.18 11.99 -20.78
N ASN A 34 4.35 13.04 -20.66
CA ASN A 34 3.22 13.26 -21.56
C ASN A 34 3.69 13.43 -23.02
N SER A 35 4.80 14.18 -23.24
CA SER A 35 5.39 14.37 -24.57
C SER A 35 5.89 13.08 -25.25
N LEU A 36 6.23 12.04 -24.46
CA LEU A 36 6.64 10.74 -24.98
C LEU A 36 5.44 9.86 -25.39
N ILE A 37 4.32 9.95 -24.68
CA ILE A 37 3.15 9.07 -24.90
C ILE A 37 2.13 9.65 -25.89
N GLU A 38 2.18 10.95 -26.16
CA GLU A 38 1.38 11.61 -27.21
C GLU A 38 2.03 11.53 -28.60
N ASN A 39 3.32 11.19 -28.66
CA ASN A 39 4.06 11.12 -29.91
C ASN A 39 3.89 9.76 -30.60
N GLU A 40 3.03 9.70 -31.61
CA GLU A 40 2.77 8.49 -32.45
C GLU A 40 4.04 7.85 -33.04
N LYS A 41 5.12 8.63 -33.25
CA LYS A 41 6.40 8.12 -33.78
C LYS A 41 7.19 7.31 -32.74
N LEU A 42 6.83 7.39 -31.46
CA LEU A 42 7.41 6.64 -30.35
C LEU A 42 6.49 5.49 -29.96
N SER A 43 6.27 4.55 -30.88
CA SER A 43 5.31 3.43 -30.74
C SER A 43 5.50 2.58 -29.47
N ASP A 44 6.71 2.52 -28.92
CA ASP A 44 7.00 1.87 -27.63
C ASP A 44 6.32 2.56 -26.43
N TYR A 45 6.08 3.87 -26.51
CA TYR A 45 5.52 4.72 -25.47
C TYR A 45 4.09 5.20 -25.79
N PHE A 46 3.75 5.35 -27.07
CA PHE A 46 2.50 5.95 -27.52
C PHE A 46 1.26 5.31 -26.88
N GLY A 47 0.38 6.14 -26.32
CA GLY A 47 -0.88 5.75 -25.65
C GLY A 47 -0.74 4.92 -24.37
N LYS A 48 0.49 4.59 -23.94
CA LYS A 48 0.75 3.69 -22.79
C LYS A 48 0.99 4.49 -21.51
N CYS A 49 0.66 3.88 -20.36
CA CYS A 49 1.08 4.35 -19.04
C CYS A 49 0.85 5.85 -18.79
N LYS A 50 -0.37 6.36 -18.98
CA LYS A 50 -0.67 7.80 -18.82
C LYS A 50 -0.28 8.34 -17.42
N PRO A 51 0.34 9.54 -17.31
CA PRO A 51 0.58 10.19 -16.03
C PRO A 51 -0.74 10.54 -15.32
N ASP A 52 -0.72 10.47 -13.98
CA ASP A 52 -1.85 10.82 -13.11
C ASP A 52 -1.57 12.16 -12.42
N PHE A 53 -2.06 13.24 -13.03
CA PHE A 53 -1.84 14.63 -12.59
C PHE A 53 -2.58 14.97 -11.28
N ASP A 54 -3.53 14.15 -10.83
CA ASP A 54 -4.36 14.46 -9.67
C ASP A 54 -3.74 13.98 -8.33
N ILE A 55 -2.65 13.20 -8.36
CA ILE A 55 -2.00 12.68 -7.15
C ILE A 55 -1.61 13.79 -6.14
N PRO A 56 -1.09 14.97 -6.56
CA PRO A 56 -0.82 16.07 -5.63
C PRO A 56 -2.04 16.63 -4.90
N THR A 57 -3.27 16.37 -5.38
CA THR A 57 -4.52 16.82 -4.75
C THR A 57 -5.21 15.71 -3.93
N GLN A 58 -4.58 14.55 -3.78
CA GLN A 58 -5.11 13.39 -3.06
C GLN A 58 -4.41 13.28 -1.71
N ASP A 59 -4.98 13.84 -0.63
CA ASP A 59 -4.39 13.76 0.72
C ASP A 59 -4.12 12.30 1.16
N ASP A 60 -4.98 11.39 0.72
CA ASP A 60 -4.94 9.95 0.93
C ASP A 60 -4.07 9.18 -0.10
N TRP A 61 -3.24 9.84 -0.93
CA TRP A 61 -2.46 9.21 -2.00
C TRP A 61 -1.63 7.99 -1.55
N ARG A 62 -1.17 7.97 -0.29
CA ARG A 62 -0.46 6.82 0.29
C ARG A 62 -1.37 5.60 0.47
N GLN A 63 -2.59 5.81 0.95
CA GLN A 63 -3.60 4.78 1.11
C GLN A 63 -4.07 4.31 -0.28
N ARG A 64 -4.22 5.22 -1.25
CA ARG A 64 -4.47 4.87 -2.66
C ARG A 64 -3.34 4.04 -3.26
N LYS A 65 -2.07 4.39 -2.99
CA LYS A 65 -0.93 3.56 -3.39
C LYS A 65 -1.01 2.16 -2.77
N GLN A 66 -1.22 2.07 -1.46
CA GLN A 66 -1.28 0.78 -0.75
C GLN A 66 -2.44 -0.10 -1.27
N LEU A 67 -3.60 0.50 -1.59
CA LEU A 67 -4.69 -0.21 -2.25
C LEU A 67 -4.27 -0.66 -3.66
N TYR A 68 -3.71 0.23 -4.48
CA TYR A 68 -3.23 -0.11 -5.83
C TYR A 68 -2.25 -1.28 -5.80
N ASP A 69 -1.26 -1.22 -4.90
CA ASP A 69 -0.26 -2.27 -4.67
C ASP A 69 -0.97 -3.61 -4.37
N TYR A 70 -1.98 -3.60 -3.48
CA TYR A 70 -2.79 -4.78 -3.16
C TYR A 70 -3.51 -5.34 -4.40
N CYS A 71 -4.24 -4.51 -5.14
CA CYS A 71 -4.99 -4.93 -6.34
C CYS A 71 -4.09 -5.61 -7.38
N VAL A 72 -2.90 -5.07 -7.66
CA VAL A 72 -2.03 -5.61 -8.71
C VAL A 72 -1.13 -6.76 -8.26
N ASN A 73 -0.81 -6.84 -6.97
CA ASN A 73 0.00 -7.94 -6.44
C ASN A 73 -0.82 -9.21 -6.22
N TYR A 74 -2.11 -9.12 -5.91
CA TYR A 74 -2.96 -10.27 -5.60
C TYR A 74 -2.89 -11.37 -6.68
N GLU A 75 -3.06 -11.02 -7.96
CA GLU A 75 -3.02 -11.98 -9.07
C GLU A 75 -1.67 -12.71 -9.20
N SER A 76 -0.56 -12.00 -8.97
CA SER A 76 0.79 -12.57 -9.00
C SER A 76 1.04 -13.49 -7.80
N LEU A 77 0.56 -13.09 -6.62
CA LEU A 77 0.67 -13.86 -5.39
C LEU A 77 -0.19 -15.12 -5.42
N LYS A 78 -1.45 -15.03 -5.87
CA LYS A 78 -2.36 -16.17 -6.02
C LYS A 78 -1.73 -17.31 -6.82
N LYS A 79 -1.16 -16.98 -7.99
CA LYS A 79 -0.43 -17.94 -8.84
C LYS A 79 0.77 -18.53 -8.10
N GLN A 80 1.50 -17.74 -7.31
CA GLN A 80 2.58 -18.26 -6.48
C GLN A 80 2.10 -19.23 -5.37
N SER A 81 0.92 -19.05 -4.76
CA SER A 81 0.36 -20.07 -3.83
C SER A 81 -0.01 -21.39 -4.53
N GLU A 82 -0.46 -21.33 -5.78
CA GLU A 82 -0.84 -22.52 -6.56
C GLU A 82 0.38 -23.40 -6.86
N PHE A 83 1.54 -22.80 -7.15
CA PHE A 83 2.82 -23.52 -7.30
C PHE A 83 3.50 -23.85 -5.97
N TYR A 84 3.45 -22.95 -4.99
CA TYR A 84 4.17 -23.07 -3.71
C TYR A 84 3.19 -23.10 -2.53
N LYS A 85 2.69 -24.30 -2.18
CA LYS A 85 1.76 -24.51 -1.06
C LYS A 85 2.18 -23.83 0.26
N ASN A 86 3.48 -23.82 0.55
CA ASN A 86 4.04 -23.21 1.76
C ASN A 86 3.84 -21.68 1.84
N ASN A 87 3.57 -21.01 0.72
CA ASN A 87 3.35 -19.56 0.66
C ASN A 87 1.90 -19.17 1.04
N CYS A 88 0.98 -20.14 1.16
CA CYS A 88 -0.44 -19.85 1.40
C CYS A 88 -0.68 -19.05 2.71
N ARG A 89 0.08 -19.31 3.79
CA ARG A 89 0.03 -18.51 5.04
C ARG A 89 0.50 -17.06 4.84
N GLN A 90 1.48 -16.81 3.96
CA GLN A 90 1.95 -15.45 3.66
C GLN A 90 0.87 -14.64 2.92
N ILE A 91 0.15 -15.29 1.99
CA ILE A 91 -0.89 -14.66 1.17
C ILE A 91 -2.18 -14.46 1.98
N TYR A 92 -2.54 -15.41 2.84
CA TYR A 92 -3.59 -15.24 3.84
C TYR A 92 -3.32 -14.01 4.73
N ALA A 93 -2.11 -13.91 5.28
CA ALA A 93 -1.70 -12.76 6.09
C ALA A 93 -1.71 -11.45 5.29
N TYR A 94 -1.29 -11.46 4.01
CA TYR A 94 -1.34 -10.29 3.13
C TYR A 94 -2.77 -9.77 2.94
N ILE A 95 -3.66 -10.61 2.43
CA ILE A 95 -5.07 -10.26 2.16
C ILE A 95 -5.74 -9.77 3.44
N LYS A 96 -5.53 -10.46 4.57
CA LYS A 96 -6.10 -10.04 5.86
C LYS A 96 -5.54 -8.69 6.34
N SER A 97 -4.25 -8.42 6.14
CA SER A 97 -3.65 -7.12 6.46
C SER A 97 -4.17 -5.97 5.58
N SER A 98 -4.57 -6.27 4.34
CA SER A 98 -5.17 -5.32 3.41
C SER A 98 -6.67 -5.09 3.64
N ALA A 99 -7.37 -6.00 4.34
CA ALA A 99 -8.83 -5.93 4.54
C ALA A 99 -9.35 -4.63 5.16
N PRO A 100 -8.74 -4.03 6.21
CA PRO A 100 -9.20 -2.76 6.76
C PRO A 100 -9.10 -1.60 5.76
N LEU A 101 -8.01 -1.56 4.97
CA LEU A 101 -7.77 -0.55 3.94
C LEU A 101 -8.76 -0.70 2.76
N TYR A 102 -8.99 -1.94 2.32
CA TYR A 102 -9.99 -2.20 1.29
C TYR A 102 -11.38 -1.80 1.76
N LYS A 103 -11.76 -2.16 2.99
CA LYS A 103 -13.07 -1.80 3.58
C LYS A 103 -13.27 -0.28 3.70
N HIS A 104 -12.22 0.48 3.99
CA HIS A 104 -12.26 1.94 3.94
C HIS A 104 -12.67 2.44 2.55
N PHE A 105 -11.95 2.04 1.49
CA PHE A 105 -12.28 2.47 0.12
C PHE A 105 -13.61 1.90 -0.40
N LYS A 106 -13.98 0.66 -0.07
CA LYS A 106 -15.30 0.05 -0.32
C LYS A 106 -16.43 0.91 0.22
N THR A 107 -16.24 1.50 1.41
CA THR A 107 -17.19 2.43 2.04
C THR A 107 -17.18 3.79 1.37
N SER A 108 -16.00 4.40 1.14
CA SER A 108 -15.87 5.71 0.49
C SER A 108 -16.44 5.73 -0.93
N CYS A 109 -16.15 4.70 -1.74
CA CYS A 109 -16.62 4.56 -3.12
C CYS A 109 -18.12 4.29 -3.24
N ALA A 110 -18.79 3.78 -2.20
CA ALA A 110 -20.24 3.57 -2.22
C ALA A 110 -21.05 4.88 -2.37
N SER A 111 -20.41 6.04 -2.13
CA SER A 111 -21.00 7.37 -2.34
C SER A 111 -20.95 7.89 -3.79
N ASN A 112 -20.26 7.18 -4.69
CA ASN A 112 -19.91 7.63 -6.06
C ASN A 112 -19.18 8.99 -6.13
N ASP A 113 -18.62 9.47 -5.03
CA ASP A 113 -17.79 10.68 -5.00
C ASP A 113 -16.41 10.39 -5.63
N GLU A 114 -16.20 10.87 -6.86
CA GLU A 114 -14.95 10.70 -7.62
C GLU A 114 -13.71 11.27 -6.93
N LYS A 115 -13.87 12.21 -5.98
CA LYS A 115 -12.73 12.71 -5.19
C LYS A 115 -12.35 11.72 -4.11
N LYS A 116 -13.32 11.03 -3.49
CA LYS A 116 -13.09 10.01 -2.45
C LYS A 116 -12.79 8.62 -3.02
N CYS A 117 -13.28 8.30 -4.22
CA CYS A 117 -13.06 7.00 -4.85
C CYS A 117 -11.83 7.04 -5.79
N PRO A 118 -10.85 6.14 -5.64
CA PRO A 118 -9.73 6.08 -6.58
C PRO A 118 -10.20 5.61 -7.96
N LYS A 119 -9.79 6.29 -9.05
CA LYS A 119 -10.17 5.98 -10.45
C LYS A 119 -9.85 4.55 -10.94
N PHE A 120 -9.07 3.79 -10.18
CA PHE A 120 -8.75 2.39 -10.46
C PHE A 120 -9.58 1.38 -9.64
N TYR A 121 -10.42 1.84 -8.71
CA TYR A 121 -11.12 0.99 -7.74
C TYR A 121 -12.03 -0.05 -8.40
N ASP A 122 -12.68 0.27 -9.52
CA ASP A 122 -13.50 -0.70 -10.26
C ASP A 122 -12.69 -1.93 -10.69
N LYS A 123 -11.42 -1.73 -11.07
CA LYS A 123 -10.47 -2.81 -11.43
C LYS A 123 -9.89 -3.54 -10.21
N CYS A 124 -10.39 -3.24 -9.02
CA CYS A 124 -10.02 -3.88 -7.76
C CYS A 124 -11.20 -4.61 -7.10
N LYS A 125 -12.43 -4.47 -7.62
CA LYS A 125 -13.64 -5.08 -7.04
C LYS A 125 -13.57 -6.60 -6.97
N ASP A 126 -12.92 -7.24 -7.94
CA ASP A 126 -12.71 -8.69 -7.99
C ASP A 126 -11.70 -9.20 -6.93
N TYR A 127 -10.97 -8.28 -6.28
CA TYR A 127 -9.99 -8.59 -5.23
C TYR A 127 -10.49 -8.22 -3.84
N ASP A 128 -11.81 -8.13 -3.64
CA ASP A 128 -12.39 -7.88 -2.33
C ASP A 128 -11.94 -8.94 -1.31
N PRO A 129 -11.28 -8.57 -0.20
CA PRO A 129 -10.79 -9.51 0.80
C PRO A 129 -11.87 -10.43 1.37
N ASP A 130 -13.12 -9.96 1.45
CA ASP A 130 -14.28 -10.76 1.88
C ASP A 130 -14.60 -11.89 0.88
N ILE A 131 -14.25 -11.70 -0.41
CA ILE A 131 -14.45 -12.64 -1.51
C ILE A 131 -13.21 -13.53 -1.72
N VAL A 132 -12.00 -12.96 -1.71
CA VAL A 132 -10.79 -13.71 -2.10
C VAL A 132 -10.17 -14.52 -0.97
N LEU A 133 -10.28 -14.10 0.30
CA LEU A 133 -9.67 -14.84 1.42
C LEU A 133 -10.22 -16.28 1.57
N PRO A 134 -11.55 -16.54 1.44
CA PRO A 134 -12.11 -17.90 1.46
C PRO A 134 -11.71 -18.78 0.28
N THR A 135 -11.15 -18.23 -0.80
CA THR A 135 -10.71 -19.03 -1.97
C THR A 135 -9.34 -19.67 -1.78
N LEU A 136 -8.59 -19.30 -0.74
CA LEU A 136 -7.30 -19.90 -0.43
C LEU A 136 -7.47 -21.34 0.06
N SER A 137 -6.67 -22.27 -0.49
CA SER A 137 -6.71 -23.69 -0.13
C SER A 137 -6.42 -23.96 1.36
N CYS A 138 -5.64 -23.10 2.01
CA CYS A 138 -5.34 -23.15 3.45
C CYS A 138 -6.32 -22.36 4.34
N TYR A 139 -7.36 -21.73 3.78
CA TYR A 139 -8.28 -20.87 4.53
C TYR A 139 -8.87 -21.58 5.76
N ASN A 140 -9.39 -22.80 5.57
CA ASN A 140 -10.04 -23.58 6.63
C ASN A 140 -9.10 -24.01 7.74
N ASP A 141 -7.79 -23.96 7.55
CA ASP A 141 -6.81 -24.34 8.57
C ASP A 141 -6.37 -23.08 9.33
N LEU A 142 -5.94 -22.05 8.61
CA LEU A 142 -5.49 -20.79 9.20
C LEU A 142 -6.62 -20.04 9.93
N HIS A 143 -7.86 -20.09 9.43
CA HIS A 143 -9.03 -19.50 10.10
C HIS A 143 -9.37 -20.20 11.43
N LYS A 144 -8.96 -21.47 11.63
CA LYS A 144 -9.12 -22.18 12.92
C LYS A 144 -7.98 -21.90 13.90
N GLU A 145 -6.79 -21.55 13.39
CA GLU A 145 -5.65 -21.11 14.21
C GLU A 145 -5.84 -19.69 14.78
N GLU A 146 -6.84 -18.94 14.31
CA GLU A 146 -7.06 -17.57 14.80
C GLU A 146 -7.63 -17.55 16.21
N PRO A 147 -7.10 -16.70 17.11
CA PRO A 147 -7.71 -16.49 18.41
C PRO A 147 -9.08 -15.85 18.23
N THR A 148 -10.13 -16.59 18.55
CA THR A 148 -11.48 -16.01 18.65
C THR A 148 -11.46 -14.86 19.66
N ALA A 149 -12.11 -13.74 19.32
CA ALA A 149 -12.05 -12.51 20.13
C ALA A 149 -12.63 -12.65 21.56
N THR A 150 -13.24 -13.79 21.85
CA THR A 150 -13.82 -14.19 23.14
C THR A 150 -12.77 -14.44 24.23
N GLU A 151 -11.55 -14.88 23.91
CA GLU A 151 -10.54 -15.28 24.91
C GLU A 151 -9.69 -14.13 25.47
N LYS A 152 -10.24 -12.91 25.56
CA LYS A 152 -9.50 -11.76 26.14
C LYS A 152 -10.21 -10.96 27.23
N VAL A 153 -11.09 -11.63 27.99
CA VAL A 153 -11.61 -11.11 29.28
C VAL A 153 -11.65 -12.22 30.34
N SER A 154 -10.51 -12.49 31.00
CA SER A 154 -10.47 -12.81 32.44
C SER A 154 -9.03 -12.91 32.97
N SER A 155 -8.54 -11.82 33.58
CA SER A 155 -7.67 -11.85 34.77
C SER A 155 -7.41 -10.41 35.24
N VAL A 156 -8.31 -9.88 36.06
CA VAL A 156 -8.04 -8.65 36.84
C VAL A 156 -7.49 -9.11 38.19
N GLY A 157 -6.16 -9.19 38.29
CA GLY A 157 -5.44 -9.30 39.56
C GLY A 157 -5.14 -7.91 40.13
N PRO A 158 -5.10 -7.71 41.47
CA PRO A 158 -5.02 -6.37 42.05
C PRO A 158 -3.69 -5.64 41.82
N HIS A 159 -3.77 -4.31 41.80
CA HIS A 159 -2.64 -3.40 41.87
C HIS A 159 -1.95 -3.49 43.25
N PRO A 160 -0.60 -3.47 43.29
CA PRO A 160 0.13 -2.84 44.40
C PRO A 160 0.64 -1.44 44.02
N GLU A 161 1.05 -0.68 45.03
CA GLU A 161 1.26 0.77 44.96
C GLU A 161 2.63 1.21 44.41
N LEU A 162 2.71 2.49 44.01
CA LEU A 162 3.94 3.23 43.77
C LEU A 162 4.55 3.73 45.09
N PRO A 163 5.89 3.77 45.20
CA PRO A 163 6.61 4.89 45.80
C PRO A 163 7.11 5.84 44.72
N ALA A 164 7.44 7.08 45.11
CA ALA A 164 7.72 8.19 44.20
C ALA A 164 9.21 8.62 44.18
N ASP A 165 9.44 9.73 43.47
CA ASP A 165 10.69 10.50 43.30
C ASP A 165 11.65 9.99 42.19
N GLY A 166 12.19 10.83 41.29
CA GLY A 166 12.09 12.30 41.24
C GLY A 166 12.17 12.94 39.84
N THR A 167 11.35 13.97 39.68
CA THR A 167 11.52 15.22 38.91
C THR A 167 12.60 15.30 37.82
N TYR A 168 12.19 15.52 36.57
CA TYR A 168 12.66 16.63 35.70
C TYR A 168 11.63 16.99 34.62
N SER A 169 11.11 18.22 34.67
CA SER A 169 10.38 18.90 33.56
C SER A 169 11.41 19.61 32.66
N ALA A 170 11.16 20.04 31.41
CA ALA A 170 10.00 20.02 30.50
C ALA A 170 10.55 19.99 29.03
N ASP A 171 9.82 20.08 27.92
CA ASP A 171 8.40 20.30 27.60
C ASP A 171 8.09 19.64 26.20
N GLY A 172 7.08 19.96 25.36
CA GLY A 172 6.08 21.04 25.38
C GLY A 172 5.23 21.23 24.12
N SER A 173 4.87 20.16 23.36
CA SER A 173 3.87 20.29 22.27
C SER A 173 3.20 18.97 21.91
N GLN A 174 1.86 18.97 21.92
CA GLN A 174 1.05 17.89 21.37
C GLN A 174 0.93 18.04 19.84
N LEU A 175 1.11 16.96 19.10
CA LEU A 175 0.44 16.78 17.81
C LEU A 175 -0.31 15.45 17.82
N GLN A 176 -1.48 15.49 17.19
CA GLN A 176 -2.58 14.54 17.30
C GLN A 176 -2.15 13.10 16.93
N GLY A 177 -2.42 12.13 17.82
CA GLY A 177 -1.98 10.75 17.65
C GLY A 177 -2.88 9.94 16.73
N ASP A 178 -2.48 9.79 15.46
CA ASP A 178 -3.09 8.84 14.52
C ASP A 178 -2.83 7.39 14.99
N ASN A 179 -3.83 6.80 15.66
CA ASN A 179 -3.79 5.43 16.18
C ASN A 179 -4.01 4.39 15.06
N THR A 180 -3.11 4.38 14.07
CA THR A 180 -3.04 3.33 13.04
C THR A 180 -2.07 2.22 13.50
N PRO A 181 -2.51 0.95 13.63
CA PRO A 181 -1.62 -0.15 13.98
C PRO A 181 -0.46 -0.32 12.97
N PRO A 182 0.76 -0.77 13.39
CA PRO A 182 1.92 -0.85 12.50
C PRO A 182 1.79 -1.87 11.35
N LEU A 183 1.23 -1.44 10.22
CA LEU A 183 1.08 -2.20 8.97
C LEU A 183 2.43 -2.58 8.33
N THR A 184 3.52 -1.95 8.74
CA THR A 184 4.88 -2.11 8.22
C THR A 184 5.34 -3.56 8.17
N LYS A 185 5.27 -4.32 9.28
CA LYS A 185 5.92 -5.65 9.37
C LYS A 185 5.51 -6.67 8.30
N ALA A 186 4.28 -6.61 7.79
CA ALA A 186 3.84 -7.48 6.69
C ALA A 186 4.19 -6.90 5.31
N GLY A 187 4.07 -5.58 5.14
CA GLY A 187 4.46 -4.88 3.92
C GLY A 187 5.97 -4.97 3.65
N ASP A 188 6.81 -4.82 4.66
CA ASP A 188 8.27 -4.86 4.57
C ASP A 188 8.78 -6.25 4.14
N VAL A 189 8.16 -7.33 4.63
CA VAL A 189 8.46 -8.72 4.24
C VAL A 189 8.18 -8.94 2.75
N LEU A 190 7.05 -8.45 2.25
CA LEU A 190 6.70 -8.61 0.83
C LEU A 190 7.48 -7.66 -0.07
N LEU A 191 7.80 -6.44 0.39
CA LEU A 191 8.70 -5.52 -0.31
C LEU A 191 10.11 -6.12 -0.46
N GLY A 192 10.60 -6.88 0.53
CA GLY A 192 11.88 -7.62 0.42
C GLY A 192 11.87 -8.70 -0.67
N VAL A 193 10.74 -9.40 -0.85
CA VAL A 193 10.57 -10.45 -1.88
C VAL A 193 10.35 -9.85 -3.28
N VAL A 194 9.64 -8.71 -3.38
CA VAL A 194 9.42 -8.01 -4.65
C VAL A 194 10.67 -7.24 -5.11
N ALA A 195 11.43 -6.64 -4.19
CA ALA A 195 12.66 -5.92 -4.53
C ALA A 195 13.75 -6.84 -5.13
N THR A 196 13.79 -8.09 -4.70
CA THR A 196 14.76 -9.10 -5.20
C THR A 196 14.39 -9.71 -6.56
N THR A 197 13.18 -9.46 -7.07
CA THR A 197 12.72 -9.93 -8.40
C THR A 197 12.73 -8.86 -9.50
N MET A 198 13.02 -7.59 -9.17
CA MET A 198 13.08 -6.49 -10.16
C MET A 198 14.46 -6.23 -10.78
N THR A 199 15.51 -6.99 -10.40
CA THR A 199 16.87 -6.82 -10.93
C THR A 199 17.16 -7.59 -12.23
N SER A 200 16.23 -8.42 -12.71
CA SER A 200 16.38 -9.20 -13.96
C SER A 200 16.16 -8.39 -15.25
N GLY A 201 16.50 -7.09 -15.24
CA GLY A 201 16.53 -6.24 -16.44
C GLY A 201 17.74 -6.56 -17.32
N ALA A 202 17.65 -7.60 -18.14
CA ALA A 202 18.74 -8.04 -19.01
C ALA A 202 19.09 -6.96 -20.05
N LEU A 203 20.33 -6.44 -19.98
CA LEU A 203 20.86 -5.47 -20.92
C LEU A 203 21.04 -6.11 -22.31
N TYR A 204 20.08 -5.90 -23.21
CA TYR A 204 20.26 -6.18 -24.63
C TYR A 204 21.29 -5.24 -25.24
N ARG A 205 22.54 -5.69 -25.34
CA ARG A 205 23.53 -5.10 -26.25
C ARG A 205 23.09 -5.37 -27.68
N VAL A 206 22.58 -4.34 -28.35
CA VAL A 206 22.56 -4.31 -29.81
C VAL A 206 23.98 -3.94 -30.26
N ASN A 207 24.75 -4.93 -30.70
CA ASN A 207 25.99 -4.68 -31.42
C ASN A 207 25.64 -4.27 -32.86
N HIS A 208 26.42 -3.35 -33.41
CA HIS A 208 26.30 -2.86 -34.77
C HIS A 208 27.43 -3.38 -35.67
#